data_AF-A0A382RW70-F1
#
_entry.id   AF-A0A382RW70-F1
#
_cell.length_a   1.000
_cell.length_b   1.000
_cell.length_c   1.000
_cell.angle_alpha   90.00
_cell.angle_beta   90.00
_cell.angle_gamma   90.00
#
_symmetry.space_group_name_H-M   'P 1'
#
loop_
_entity.id
_entity.type
_entity.pdbx_description
1 polymer ?
#
loop_
_entity_poly.entity_id
_entity_poly.type
_entity_poly.pdbx_seq_one_letter_code
_entity_poly.pdbx_strand_id
1 'polypeptide(L)'
;MGNNQKEVYQSLLNTKSGITFCEEYKEHNLKSHIHGKPNIKLEDHIDRKIIRFMGDGSSYNYIAMQEAIKDSGLEEKDVSNFTTGIVMGSGGPSIKNVILAADKTREKNPKKMGPFIVPRTMA
;
A
#
# COMPACT_ATOMS: atom_id res chain seq x y z
N MET A 1 7.13 11.33 -10.20
CA MET A 1 6.76 10.34 -9.15
C MET A 1 7.98 10.02 -8.31
N GLY A 2 7.79 9.76 -7.02
CA GLY A 2 8.88 9.37 -6.13
C GLY A 2 8.34 8.57 -4.94
N ASN A 3 9.20 7.76 -4.33
CA ASN A 3 8.86 6.90 -3.21
C ASN A 3 9.11 7.57 -1.84
N ASN A 4 9.70 8.76 -1.83
CA ASN A 4 9.99 9.57 -0.66
C ASN A 4 9.93 11.07 -1.02
N GLN A 5 9.99 11.94 -0.01
CA GLN A 5 9.92 13.39 -0.18
C GLN A 5 10.97 13.93 -1.17
N LYS A 6 12.22 13.43 -1.11
CA LYS A 6 13.32 13.90 -1.97
C LYS A 6 13.07 13.57 -3.44
N GLU A 7 12.66 12.35 -3.74
CA GLU A 7 12.35 11.92 -5.11
C GLU A 7 11.13 12.64 -5.68
N VAL A 8 10.11 12.87 -4.85
CA VAL A 8 8.94 13.66 -5.24
C VAL A 8 9.35 15.09 -5.56
N TYR A 9 10.12 15.74 -4.68
CA TYR A 9 10.63 17.10 -4.90
C TYR A 9 11.42 17.21 -6.20
N GLN A 10 12.36 16.30 -6.45
CA GLN A 10 13.13 16.28 -7.69
C GLN A 10 12.25 16.02 -8.92
N SER A 11 11.23 15.17 -8.80
CA SER A 11 10.29 14.95 -9.91
C SER A 11 9.48 16.19 -10.25
N LEU A 12 9.06 16.96 -9.23
CA LEU A 12 8.30 18.19 -9.42
C LEU A 12 9.16 19.25 -10.12
N LEU A 13 10.39 19.47 -9.65
CA LEU A 13 11.32 20.41 -10.28
C LEU A 13 11.61 20.07 -11.74
N ASN A 14 11.80 18.78 -12.03
CA ASN A 14 12.18 18.32 -13.37
C ASN A 14 10.98 17.95 -14.25
N THR A 15 9.74 18.22 -13.83
CA THR A 15 8.51 17.88 -14.57
C THR A 15 8.47 16.41 -15.02
N LYS A 16 8.94 15.50 -14.15
CA LYS A 16 9.02 14.07 -14.46
C LYS A 16 7.65 13.41 -14.26
N SER A 17 7.00 13.06 -15.37
CA SER A 17 5.74 12.30 -15.36
C SER A 17 5.92 10.96 -14.62
N GLY A 18 4.88 10.56 -13.89
CA GLY A 18 4.77 9.25 -13.27
C GLY A 18 3.81 8.29 -13.97
N ILE A 19 3.20 8.73 -15.07
CA ILE A 19 2.20 7.93 -15.77
C ILE A 19 2.89 6.99 -16.74
N THR A 20 2.54 5.72 -16.66
CA THR A 20 3.06 4.66 -17.51
C THR A 20 1.93 3.86 -18.15
N PHE A 21 2.26 3.16 -19.23
CA PHE A 21 1.36 2.19 -19.84
C PHE A 21 1.16 0.97 -18.93
N CYS A 22 -0.05 0.44 -18.89
CA CYS A 22 -0.45 -0.75 -18.13
C CYS A 22 -0.84 -1.87 -19.09
N GLU A 23 0.03 -2.85 -19.29
CA GLU A 23 -0.28 -3.99 -20.18
C GLU A 23 -1.48 -4.79 -19.65
N GLU A 24 -1.58 -4.99 -18.34
CA GLU A 24 -2.72 -5.68 -17.69
C GLU A 24 -4.07 -5.04 -18.05
N TYR A 25 -4.15 -3.70 -18.09
CA TYR A 25 -5.40 -3.02 -18.45
C TYR A 25 -5.78 -3.25 -19.91
N LYS A 26 -4.79 -3.31 -20.81
CA LYS A 26 -4.98 -3.60 -22.22
C LYS A 26 -5.36 -5.06 -22.46
N GLU A 27 -4.71 -6.00 -21.78
CA GLU A 27 -5.05 -7.44 -21.81
C GLU A 27 -6.48 -7.70 -21.33
N HIS A 28 -6.94 -6.94 -20.33
CA HIS A 28 -8.32 -6.98 -19.85
C HIS A 28 -9.31 -6.14 -20.67
N ASN A 29 -8.87 -5.58 -21.82
CA ASN A 29 -9.70 -4.80 -22.74
C ASN A 29 -10.40 -3.61 -22.06
N LEU A 30 -9.73 -2.96 -21.09
CA LEU A 30 -10.21 -1.72 -20.47
C LEU A 30 -10.06 -0.56 -21.45
N LYS A 31 -10.91 0.47 -21.35
CA LYS A 31 -10.79 1.65 -22.23
C LYS A 31 -9.51 2.46 -21.98
N SER A 32 -9.07 2.53 -20.72
CA SER A 32 -7.83 3.23 -20.33
C SER A 32 -6.72 2.20 -20.11
N HIS A 33 -5.56 2.45 -20.70
CA HIS A 33 -4.37 1.60 -20.59
C HIS A 33 -3.22 2.29 -19.85
N ILE A 34 -3.50 3.33 -19.08
CA ILE A 34 -2.47 4.10 -18.36
C ILE A 34 -2.78 4.17 -16.88
N HIS A 35 -1.72 4.27 -16.08
CA HIS A 35 -1.82 4.41 -14.63
C HIS A 35 -0.56 5.05 -14.06
N GLY A 36 -0.67 5.54 -12.83
CA GLY A 36 0.46 6.02 -12.05
C GLY A 36 0.76 5.06 -10.90
N LYS A 37 1.63 4.09 -11.12
CA LYS A 37 1.96 3.07 -10.11
C LYS A 37 3.24 3.43 -9.35
N PRO A 38 3.22 3.45 -8.01
CA PRO A 38 4.45 3.54 -7.22
C PRO A 38 5.42 2.43 -7.58
N ASN A 39 6.68 2.78 -7.84
CA ASN A 39 7.74 1.83 -8.14
C ASN A 39 8.55 1.54 -6.89
N ILE A 40 7.96 0.80 -5.95
CA ILE A 40 8.55 0.48 -4.65
C ILE A 40 8.41 -1.02 -4.38
N LYS A 41 9.47 -1.63 -3.85
CA LYS A 41 9.47 -3.01 -3.41
C LYS A 41 9.23 -3.07 -1.91
N LEU A 42 7.99 -3.34 -1.52
CA LEU A 42 7.51 -3.24 -0.14
C LEU A 42 8.30 -4.10 0.84
N GLU A 43 8.78 -5.27 0.39
CA GLU A 43 9.55 -6.21 1.20
C GLU A 43 10.92 -5.67 1.64
N ASP A 44 11.44 -4.66 0.93
CA ASP A 44 12.71 -4.02 1.28
C ASP A 44 12.54 -2.97 2.39
N HIS A 45 11.29 -2.59 2.70
CA HIS A 45 10.96 -1.55 3.68
C HIS A 45 10.19 -2.08 4.90
N ILE A 46 9.48 -3.20 4.77
CA ILE A 46 8.60 -3.73 5.82
C ILE A 46 9.03 -5.15 6.19
N ASP A 47 9.22 -5.40 7.48
CA ASP A 47 9.52 -6.74 7.98
C ASP A 47 8.43 -7.74 7.57
N ARG A 48 8.87 -8.96 7.23
CA ARG A 48 8.01 -10.05 6.73
C ARG A 48 6.88 -10.41 7.71
N LYS A 49 7.10 -10.28 9.02
CA LYS A 49 6.08 -10.55 10.04
C LYS A 49 5.01 -9.47 10.11
N ILE A 50 5.29 -8.26 9.64
CA ILE A 50 4.36 -7.13 9.66
C ILE A 50 3.56 -7.10 8.37
N ILE A 51 4.24 -7.19 7.21
CA ILE A 51 3.60 -7.09 5.89
C ILE A 51 2.53 -8.15 5.65
N ARG A 52 2.57 -9.29 6.38
CA ARG A 52 1.59 -10.36 6.23
C ARG A 52 0.15 -9.93 6.59
N PHE A 53 -0.04 -8.82 7.28
CA PHE A 53 -1.36 -8.29 7.64
C PHE A 53 -1.83 -7.16 6.72
N MET A 54 -1.02 -6.75 5.75
CA MET A 54 -1.26 -5.55 4.96
C MET A 54 -1.64 -5.89 3.51
N GLY A 55 -2.56 -5.10 2.95
CA GLY A 55 -2.68 -4.95 1.50
C GLY A 55 -1.71 -3.88 0.97
N ASP A 56 -1.52 -3.83 -0.35
CA ASP A 56 -0.55 -2.93 -1.00
C ASP A 56 -0.72 -1.46 -0.54
N GLY A 57 -1.97 -0.98 -0.45
CA GLY A 57 -2.30 0.37 0.02
C GLY A 57 -1.89 0.65 1.47
N SER A 58 -2.20 -0.27 2.39
CA SER A 58 -1.80 -0.15 3.80
C SER A 58 -0.27 -0.22 3.96
N SER A 59 0.42 -1.00 3.11
CA SER A 59 1.88 -1.05 3.09
C SER A 59 2.50 0.26 2.62
N TYR A 60 1.96 0.92 1.58
CA TYR A 60 2.40 2.25 1.20
C TYR A 60 2.25 3.26 2.35
N ASN A 61 1.12 3.19 3.06
CA ASN A 61 0.84 4.07 4.18
C ASN A 61 1.78 3.83 5.38
N TYR A 62 2.09 2.57 5.66
CA TYR A 62 3.06 2.21 6.69
C TYR A 62 4.43 2.85 6.42
N ILE A 63 4.91 2.76 5.18
CA ILE A 63 6.20 3.36 4.78
C ILE A 63 6.14 4.89 4.90
N ALA A 64 5.06 5.51 4.43
CA ALA A 64 4.86 6.95 4.56
C ALA A 64 4.83 7.41 6.03
N MET A 65 4.20 6.64 6.92
CA MET A 65 4.16 6.93 8.35
C MET A 65 5.55 6.80 9.00
N GLN A 66 6.34 5.79 8.62
CA GLN A 66 7.73 5.67 9.09
C GLN A 66 8.58 6.86 8.65
N GLU A 67 8.44 7.30 7.40
CA GLU A 67 9.14 8.50 6.92
C GLU A 67 8.70 9.75 7.69
N ALA A 68 7.40 9.92 7.94
CA ALA A 68 6.86 11.08 8.67
C ALA A 68 7.32 11.13 10.14
N ILE A 69 7.33 9.99 10.84
CA ILE A 69 7.85 9.90 12.21
C ILE A 69 9.33 10.29 12.24
N LYS A 70 10.12 9.76 11.30
CA LYS A 70 11.54 10.09 11.20
C LYS A 70 11.78 11.58 10.89
N ASP A 71 11.01 12.15 9.97
CA ASP A 71 11.14 13.54 9.53
C ASP A 71 10.73 14.52 10.64
N SER A 72 9.70 14.18 11.43
CA SER A 72 9.26 15.00 12.57
C SER A 72 10.21 14.97 13.78
N GLY A 73 11.14 14.01 13.83
CA GLY A 73 12.08 13.86 14.95
C GLY A 73 11.42 13.35 16.23
N LEU A 74 10.21 12.79 16.15
CA LEU A 74 9.50 12.23 17.29
C LEU A 74 10.21 10.96 17.79
N GLU A 75 10.30 10.82 19.11
CA GLU A 75 10.77 9.60 19.75
C GLU A 75 9.62 8.61 19.91
N GLU A 76 9.94 7.33 20.19
CA GLU A 76 8.94 6.27 20.37
C GLU A 76 7.90 6.61 21.45
N LYS A 77 8.33 7.27 22.53
CA LYS A 77 7.46 7.72 23.62
C LYS A 77 6.44 8.79 23.18
N ASP A 78 6.81 9.59 22.17
CA ASP A 78 5.97 10.66 21.64
C ASP A 78 4.95 10.10 20.65
N VAL A 79 5.29 8.99 19.97
CA VAL A 79 4.38 8.27 19.07
C VAL A 79 3.39 7.38 19.83
N SER A 80 3.84 6.71 20.89
CA SER A 80 3.06 5.73 21.64
C SER A 80 2.76 6.21 23.07
N ASN A 81 1.71 7.02 23.21
CA ASN A 81 1.19 7.50 24.50
C ASN A 81 -0.33 7.74 24.43
N PHE A 82 -0.96 7.99 25.58
CA PHE A 82 -2.40 8.21 25.67
C PHE A 82 -2.91 9.50 25.02
N THR A 83 -2.01 10.43 24.69
CA THR A 83 -2.34 11.71 24.08
C THR A 83 -2.09 11.75 22.58
N THR A 84 -1.60 10.65 21.99
CA THR A 84 -1.30 10.54 20.56
C THR A 84 -2.22 9.51 19.93
N GLY A 85 -2.82 9.88 18.81
CA GLY A 85 -3.77 9.04 18.09
C GLY A 85 -3.50 9.01 16.60
N ILE A 86 -4.21 8.13 15.91
CA ILE A 86 -4.16 8.00 14.46
C ILE A 86 -5.59 8.07 13.90
N VAL A 87 -5.79 8.98 12.95
CA VAL A 87 -6.96 8.99 12.07
C VAL A 87 -6.43 8.80 10.67
N MET A 88 -6.67 7.61 10.13
CA MET A 88 -6.17 7.23 8.83
C MET A 88 -7.21 6.41 8.11
N GLY A 89 -7.34 6.61 6.80
CA GLY A 89 -8.35 5.96 6.01
C GLY A 89 -7.94 5.79 4.57
N SER A 90 -8.60 4.85 3.92
CA SER A 90 -8.52 4.61 2.49
C SER A 90 -9.88 4.85 1.85
N GLY A 91 -9.92 5.25 0.58
CA GLY A 91 -11.19 5.44 -0.14
C GLY A 91 -12.00 4.15 -0.30
N GLY A 92 -11.36 3.00 -0.14
CA GLY A 92 -11.98 1.69 -0.08
C GLY A 92 -10.98 0.63 0.36
N PRO A 93 -11.46 -0.54 0.79
CA PRO A 93 -10.62 -1.64 1.23
C PRO A 93 -9.80 -2.23 0.07
N SER A 94 -8.90 -3.18 0.39
CA SER A 94 -8.13 -3.90 -0.62
C SER A 94 -8.99 -4.88 -1.45
N ILE A 95 -9.64 -4.41 -2.51
CA ILE A 95 -10.44 -5.21 -3.44
C ILE A 95 -9.68 -6.44 -3.98
N LYS A 96 -8.39 -6.30 -4.29
CA LYS A 96 -7.51 -7.41 -4.70
C LYS A 96 -7.50 -8.58 -3.72
N ASN A 97 -7.41 -8.29 -2.42
CA ASN A 97 -7.41 -9.31 -1.37
C ASN A 97 -8.81 -9.90 -1.15
N VAL A 98 -9.87 -9.12 -1.34
CA VAL A 98 -11.26 -9.61 -1.29
C VAL A 98 -11.51 -10.62 -2.41
N ILE A 99 -11.13 -10.28 -3.65
CA ILE A 99 -11.26 -11.17 -4.81
C ILE A 99 -10.43 -12.44 -4.60
N LEU A 100 -9.17 -12.30 -4.16
CA LEU A 100 -8.30 -13.45 -3.84
C LEU A 100 -8.93 -14.39 -2.81
N ALA A 101 -9.56 -13.84 -1.77
CA ALA A 101 -10.22 -14.62 -0.73
C ALA A 101 -11.42 -15.40 -1.30
N ALA A 102 -12.25 -14.74 -2.11
CA ALA A 102 -13.39 -15.35 -2.77
C ALA A 102 -12.96 -16.45 -3.74
N ASP A 103 -11.94 -16.21 -4.57
CA ASP A 103 -11.42 -17.16 -5.54
C ASP A 103 -10.89 -18.43 -4.88
N LYS A 104 -10.04 -18.29 -3.85
CA LYS A 104 -9.51 -19.44 -3.11
C LYS A 104 -10.60 -20.25 -2.42
N THR A 105 -11.65 -19.57 -1.97
CA THR A 105 -12.80 -20.23 -1.33
C THR A 105 -13.60 -21.03 -2.36
N ARG A 106 -13.84 -20.47 -3.55
CA ARG A 106 -14.54 -21.13 -4.66
C ARG A 106 -13.76 -22.29 -5.27
N GLU A 107 -12.45 -22.14 -5.42
CA GLU A 107 -11.59 -23.16 -6.04
C GLU A 107 -11.47 -24.42 -5.17
N LYS A 108 -11.40 -24.27 -3.84
CA LYS A 108 -11.15 -25.40 -2.93
C LYS A 108 -12.03 -25.40 -1.70
N ASN A 109 -11.79 -24.48 -0.76
CA ASN A 109 -12.54 -24.35 0.49
C ASN A 109 -12.15 -23.07 1.25
N PRO A 110 -12.99 -22.61 2.20
CA PRO A 110 -12.73 -21.40 2.98
C PRO A 110 -11.39 -21.40 3.73
N LYS A 111 -10.89 -22.55 4.19
CA LYS A 111 -9.61 -22.60 4.94
C LYS A 111 -8.41 -22.12 4.12
N LYS A 112 -8.49 -22.16 2.78
CA LYS A 112 -7.39 -21.73 1.90
C LYS A 112 -7.21 -20.22 1.80
N MET A 113 -8.17 -19.42 2.24
CA MET A 113 -8.05 -17.95 2.24
C MET A 113 -6.92 -17.46 3.17
N GLY A 114 -6.61 -18.24 4.21
CA GLY A 114 -5.55 -17.97 5.17
C GLY A 114 -5.99 -17.07 6.35
N PRO A 115 -5.30 -17.15 7.50
CA PRO A 115 -5.74 -16.52 8.75
C PRO A 115 -5.55 -14.99 8.77
N PHE A 116 -4.80 -14.43 7.83
CA PHE A 116 -4.46 -12.99 7.80
C PHE A 116 -5.27 -12.19 6.79
N ILE A 117 -6.26 -12.80 6.14
CA ILE A 117 -6.98 -12.16 5.03
C ILE A 117 -7.85 -10.99 5.52
N VAL A 118 -8.46 -11.11 6.71
CA VAL A 118 -9.36 -10.09 7.24
C VAL A 118 -8.63 -8.75 7.44
N PRO A 119 -7.51 -8.67 8.19
CA PRO A 119 -6.74 -7.42 8.30
C PRO A 119 -6.30 -6.84 6.95
N ARG A 120 -5.98 -7.70 5.96
CA ARG A 120 -5.59 -7.24 4.62
C ARG A 120 -6.73 -6.63 3.83
N THR A 121 -7.97 -7.01 4.13
CA THR A 121 -9.18 -6.53 3.46
C THR A 121 -9.86 -5.37 4.18
N MET A 122 -9.38 -4.99 5.37
CA MET A 122 -9.93 -3.83 6.08
C MET A 122 -9.45 -2.52 5.45
N ALA A 123 -10.28 -1.49 5.56
CA ALA A 123 -10.04 -0.14 5.02
C ALA A 123 -9.40 0.78 6.06
#